data_AF-G9II75-F1
#
_entry.id   AF-G9II75-F1
#
_cell.length_a   1.000
_cell.length_b   1.000
_cell.length_c   1.000
_cell.angle_alpha   90.00
_cell.angle_beta   90.00
_cell.angle_gamma   90.00
#
_symmetry.space_group_name_H-M   'P 1'
#
loop_
_entity.id
_entity.type
_entity.pdbx_description
1 polymer ?
#
loop_
_entity_poly.entity_id
_entity_poly.type
_entity_poly.pdbx_seq_one_letter_code
_entity_poly.pdbx_strand_id
1 'polypeptide(L)' 'CGEGVRVRNVLCYAIAGGSFQPVEGSLCNPALEPPSEEICDLEECGGVYEATPWSA' A
#
# COMPACT_ATOMS: atom_id res chain seq x y z
N CYS A 1 -9.74 -7.28 -3.77
CA CYS A 1 -11.07 -7.53 -3.22
C CYS A 1 -10.89 -8.15 -1.84
N GLY A 2 -11.78 -7.86 -0.91
CA GLY A 2 -11.64 -8.25 0.49
C GLY A 2 -10.43 -7.63 1.20
N GLU A 3 -10.12 -8.20 2.37
CA GLU A 3 -9.02 -7.76 3.24
C GLU A 3 -7.65 -8.06 2.64
N GLY A 4 -6.75 -7.09 2.72
CA GLY A 4 -5.37 -7.20 2.29
C GLY A 4 -4.46 -6.17 2.96
N VAL A 5 -3.22 -6.10 2.50
CA VAL A 5 -2.22 -5.12 2.95
C VAL A 5 -1.72 -4.34 1.75
N ARG A 6 -1.64 -3.02 1.87
CA ARG A 6 -0.94 -2.17 0.90
C ARG A 6 0.34 -1.62 1.51
N VAL A 7 1.36 -1.51 0.67
CA VAL A 7 2.71 -1.10 1.06
C VAL A 7 3.12 0.12 0.26
N ARG A 8 3.83 1.06 0.89
CA ARG A 8 4.45 2.22 0.24
C ARG A 8 5.91 2.37 0.67
N ASN A 9 6.71 2.93 -0.24
CA ASN A 9 8.08 3.33 0.09
C ASN A 9 8.08 4.69 0.78
N VAL A 10 8.72 4.76 1.93
CA VAL A 10 8.94 6.01 2.69
C VAL A 10 10.42 6.38 2.55
N LEU A 11 10.69 7.60 2.11
CA LEU A 11 12.04 8.07 1.80
C LEU A 11 12.30 9.40 2.54
N CYS A 12 13.48 9.52 3.14
CA CYS A 12 13.96 10.76 3.74
C CYS A 12 14.65 11.61 2.65
N TYR A 13 14.33 12.91 2.62
CA TYR A 13 14.93 13.84 1.65
C TYR A 13 15.50 15.07 2.36
N ALA A 14 16.62 15.56 1.84
CA ALA A 14 17.18 16.86 2.19
C ALA A 14 17.02 17.84 1.00
N ILE A 15 16.88 19.13 1.30
CA ILE A 15 16.91 20.17 0.26
C ILE A 15 18.37 20.64 0.11
N ALA A 16 18.97 20.35 -1.03
CA ALA A 16 20.31 20.78 -1.39
C ALA A 16 20.28 21.49 -2.75
N GLY A 17 20.80 22.72 -2.80
CA GLY A 17 20.88 23.51 -4.03
C GLY A 17 19.52 23.79 -4.69
N GLY A 18 18.43 23.84 -3.90
CA GLY A 18 17.07 24.05 -4.40
C GLY A 18 16.38 22.78 -4.93
N SER A 19 16.97 21.60 -4.73
CA SER A 19 16.41 20.31 -5.14
C SER A 19 16.25 19.35 -3.97
N PHE A 20 15.28 18.44 -4.06
CA PHE A 20 15.13 17.33 -3.11
C PHE A 20 16.12 16.22 -3.46
N GLN A 21 16.96 15.84 -2.50
CA GLN A 21 17.94 14.75 -2.64
C GLN A 21 17.64 13.67 -1.60
N PRO A 22 17.51 12.39 -1.99
CA PRO A 22 17.27 11.31 -1.04
C PRO A 22 18.50 11.13 -0.14
N VAL A 23 18.25 10.90 1.15
CA VAL A 23 19.30 10.71 2.16
C VAL A 23 18.96 9.53 3.06
N GLU A 24 19.89 9.14 3.93
CA GLU A 24 19.64 8.07 4.89
C GLU A 24 18.48 8.40 5.84
N GLY A 25 17.63 7.41 6.13
CA GLY A 25 16.47 7.57 7.03
C GLY A 25 16.85 8.01 8.45
N SER A 26 18.08 7.68 8.89
CA SER A 26 18.65 8.10 10.18
C SER A 26 18.76 9.62 10.35
N LEU A 27 18.73 10.38 9.24
CA LEU A 27 18.77 11.84 9.24
C LEU A 27 17.38 12.48 9.40
N CYS A 28 16.30 11.70 9.23
CA CYS A 28 14.94 12.11 9.53
C CYS A 28 14.56 11.73 10.97
N ASN A 29 13.59 12.45 11.56
CA ASN A 29 13.07 12.08 12.87
C ASN A 29 12.21 10.79 12.75
N PRO A 30 12.60 9.66 13.36
CA PRO A 30 11.86 8.41 13.25
C PRO A 30 10.44 8.50 13.87
N ALA A 31 10.21 9.42 14.81
CA ALA A 31 8.88 9.64 15.38
C ALA A 31 7.89 10.30 14.39
N LEU A 32 8.38 10.84 13.28
CA LEU A 32 7.57 11.44 12.21
C LEU A 32 7.49 10.53 10.99
N GLU A 33 8.11 9.35 11.02
CA GLU A 33 8.08 8.41 9.90
C GLU A 33 6.64 7.87 9.72
N PRO A 34 6.01 8.10 8.56
CA PRO A 34 4.66 7.61 8.31
C PRO A 34 4.68 6.09 8.11
N PRO A 35 3.56 5.37 8.40
CA PRO A 35 3.52 3.92 8.26
C PRO A 35 3.77 3.50 6.80
N SER A 36 4.65 2.53 6.60
CA SER A 36 4.95 1.94 5.28
C SER A 36 3.88 0.93 4.84
N GLU A 37 3.10 0.41 5.79
CA GLU A 37 2.08 -0.61 5.54
C GLU A 37 0.75 -0.20 6.18
N GLU A 38 -0.35 -0.49 5.50
CA GLU A 38 -1.70 -0.34 6.06
C GLU A 38 -2.61 -1.48 5.56
N ILE A 39 -3.56 -1.86 6.41
CA ILE A 39 -4.63 -2.79 6.02
C ILE A 39 -5.52 -2.08 5.01
N CYS A 40 -5.84 -2.76 3.91
CA CYS A 40 -6.84 -2.31 2.95
C CYS A 40 -8.00 -3.30 2.92
N ASP A 41 -9.21 -2.76 2.94
CA ASP A 41 -10.42 -3.54 2.67
C ASP A 41 -11.00 -3.04 1.35
N LEU A 42 -10.97 -3.90 0.35
CA LEU A 42 -11.50 -3.64 -0.97
C LEU A 42 -12.87 -4.28 -1.09
N GLU A 43 -13.65 -3.88 -2.10
CA GLU A 43 -14.95 -4.49 -2.38
C GLU A 43 -14.89 -6.02 -2.35
N GLU A 44 -16.00 -6.65 -1.97
CA GLU A 44 -16.12 -8.11 -1.90
C GLU A 44 -15.59 -8.76 -3.18
N CYS A 45 -14.97 -9.94 -3.01
CA CYS A 45 -14.48 -10.67 -4.16
C CYS A 45 -15.66 -11.11 -5.02
N GLY A 46 -15.75 -10.53 -6.22
CA GLY A 46 -16.70 -10.96 -7.22
C GLY A 46 -16.45 -12.43 -7.59
N GLY A 47 -17.54 -13.21 -7.61
CA GLY A 47 -17.52 -14.61 -8.02
C GLY A 47 -18.83 -15.27 -7.65
N VAL A 48 -19.59 -15.69 -8.65
CA VAL A 48 -20.83 -16.46 -8.46
C VAL A 48 -20.73 -17.78 -9.21
N TYR A 49 -21.18 -18.86 -8.58
CA TYR A 49 -21.38 -20.14 -9.25
C TYR A 49 -22.79 -20.15 -9.83
N GLU A 50 -22.89 -20.25 -11.15
CA GLU A 50 -24.15 -20.46 -11.86
C GLU A 50 -24.16 -21.89 -12.40
N ALA A 51 -25.23 -22.63 -12.12
CA ALA A 51 -25.40 -23.99 -12.61
C ALA A 51 -26.61 -24.05 -13.55
N THR A 52 -26.43 -24.71 -14.70
CA THR A 52 -27.54 -25.06 -15.58
C THR A 52 -28.31 -26.26 -15.05
N PRO A 53 -29.60 -26.45 -15.40
CA PRO A 53 -30.32 -27.68 -15.09
C PRO A 53 -29.61 -28.92 -15.65
N TRP A 54 -29.75 -30.06 -14.95
CA TRP A 54 -29.29 -31.35 -15.44
C TRP A 54 -30.04 -31.76 -16.70
N SER A 55 -29.34 -32.38 -17.68
CA SER A 55 -29.99 -33.03 -18.82
C SER A 55 -30.64 -34.35 -18.37
N ALA A 56 -31.92 -34.54 -18.71
CA ALA A 56 -32.63 -35.81 -18.60
C ALA A 56 -32.33 -36.72 -19.80
#